data_AF-A0A1W1CN69-F1
#
_entry.id   AF-A0A1W1CN69-F1
#
_cell.length_a   1.000
_cell.length_b   1.000
_cell.length_c   1.000
_cell.angle_alpha   90.00
_cell.angle_beta   90.00
_cell.angle_gamma   90.00
#
_symmetry.space_group_name_H-M   'P 1'
#
loop_
_entity.id
_entity.type
_entity.pdbx_description
1 polymer ?
#
loop_
_entity_poly.entity_id
_entity_poly.type
_entity_poly.pdbx_seq_one_letter_code
_entity_poly.pdbx_strand_id
1 'polypeptide(L)'
;MKQEFVEKIKHNPDYIKLVKIRTQYAIRLTITMLVIYFTFILTIAFKPSLLAQTISATSVITIGIPIGIFVILIAFVLTGLYTRRANSEFDDLSKKIKNSLVEKK
;
A
#
# COMPACT_ATOMS: atom_id res chain seq x y z
N MET A 1 -9.35 25.76 22.23
CA MET A 1 -7.86 25.61 22.23
C MET A 1 -7.35 24.48 21.33
N LYS A 2 -7.80 23.22 21.42
CA LYS A 2 -7.31 22.15 20.50
C LYS A 2 -7.68 22.35 19.02
N GLN A 3 -8.86 22.91 18.72
CA GLN A 3 -9.34 23.04 17.33
C GLN A 3 -8.61 24.11 16.51
N GLU A 4 -8.29 25.28 17.07
CA GLU A 4 -7.50 26.31 16.36
C GLU A 4 -6.09 25.83 16.00
N PHE A 5 -5.50 24.99 16.85
CA PHE A 5 -4.18 24.41 16.60
C PHE A 5 -4.23 23.38 15.46
N VAL A 6 -5.29 22.55 15.41
CA VAL A 6 -5.53 21.61 14.31
C VAL A 6 -5.78 22.35 12.99
N GLU A 7 -6.57 23.43 13.01
CA GLU A 7 -6.83 24.26 11.84
C GLU A 7 -5.55 24.94 11.30
N LYS A 8 -4.67 25.44 12.18
CA LYS A 8 -3.36 25.98 11.77
C LYS A 8 -2.46 24.93 11.12
N ILE A 9 -2.49 23.69 11.59
CA ILE A 9 -1.71 22.59 10.98
C ILE A 9 -2.27 22.22 9.61
N LYS A 10 -3.59 22.12 9.46
CA LYS A 10 -4.24 21.81 8.17
C LYS A 10 -3.95 22.85 7.09
N HIS A 11 -3.83 24.13 7.47
CA HIS A 11 -3.50 25.22 6.56
C HIS A 11 -2.00 25.39 6.30
N ASN A 12 -1.13 24.60 6.95
CA ASN A 12 0.31 24.67 6.70
C ASN A 12 0.66 24.04 5.33
N PRO A 13 1.31 24.78 4.40
CA PRO A 13 1.63 24.28 3.06
C PRO A 13 2.52 23.02 3.07
N ASP A 14 3.40 22.87 4.06
CA ASP A 14 4.25 21.67 4.21
C ASP A 14 3.42 20.44 4.58
N TYR A 15 2.41 20.61 5.45
CA TYR A 15 1.48 19.54 5.83
C TYR A 15 0.61 19.10 4.64
N ILE A 16 0.10 20.06 3.87
CA ILE A 16 -0.70 19.76 2.67
C ILE A 16 0.15 18.99 1.63
N LYS A 17 1.40 19.43 1.40
CA LYS A 17 2.34 18.76 0.47
C LYS A 17 2.64 17.33 0.91
N LEU A 18 2.85 17.13 2.21
CA LEU A 18 3.06 15.81 2.82
C LEU A 18 1.87 14.88 2.60
N VAL A 19 0.66 15.33 2.92
CA VAL A 19 -0.57 14.55 2.74
C VAL A 19 -0.73 14.18 1.26
N LYS A 20 -0.49 15.14 0.35
CA LYS A 20 -0.59 14.89 -1.10
C LYS A 20 0.39 13.83 -1.60
N ILE A 21 1.64 13.84 -1.12
CA ILE A 21 2.65 12.82 -1.50
C ILE A 21 2.25 11.45 -0.95
N ARG A 22 1.78 11.39 0.30
CA ARG A 22 1.27 10.16 0.93
C ARG A 22 0.16 9.53 0.14
N THR A 23 -0.85 10.34 -0.14
CA THR A 23 -2.09 9.87 -0.75
C THR A 23 -1.81 9.37 -2.16
N GLN A 24 -0.99 10.07 -2.94
CA GLN A 24 -0.59 9.59 -4.27
C GLN A 24 0.22 8.29 -4.22
N TYR A 25 1.08 8.11 -3.22
CA TYR A 25 1.82 6.85 -3.06
C TYR A 25 0.87 5.70 -2.66
N ALA A 26 0.00 5.93 -1.68
CA ALA A 26 -1.00 4.96 -1.25
C ALA A 26 -1.92 4.55 -2.41
N ILE A 27 -2.47 5.53 -3.16
CA ILE A 27 -3.33 5.29 -4.31
C ILE A 27 -2.62 4.44 -5.37
N ARG A 28 -1.34 4.72 -5.67
CA ARG A 28 -0.58 3.90 -6.63
C ARG A 28 -0.47 2.45 -6.17
N LEU A 29 -0.14 2.21 -4.90
CA LEU A 29 -0.08 0.85 -4.36
C LEU A 29 -1.45 0.16 -4.33
N THR A 30 -2.50 0.89 -3.99
CA THR A 30 -3.89 0.40 -4.02
C THR A 30 -4.29 0.00 -5.43
N ILE A 31 -4.04 0.84 -6.44
CA ILE A 31 -4.32 0.51 -7.85
C ILE A 31 -3.56 -0.74 -8.27
N THR A 32 -2.26 -0.83 -7.95
CA THR A 32 -1.47 -2.03 -8.24
C THR A 32 -2.08 -3.28 -7.61
N MET A 33 -2.47 -3.21 -6.33
CA MET A 33 -3.12 -4.34 -5.64
C MET A 33 -4.45 -4.71 -6.29
N LEU A 34 -5.28 -3.72 -6.65
CA LEU A 34 -6.56 -3.95 -7.32
C LEU A 34 -6.36 -4.64 -8.67
N VAL A 35 -5.40 -4.20 -9.48
CA VAL A 35 -5.10 -4.84 -10.77
C VAL A 35 -4.73 -6.30 -10.58
N ILE A 36 -3.84 -6.62 -9.63
CA ILE A 36 -3.44 -8.00 -9.34
C ILE A 36 -4.64 -8.83 -8.87
N TYR A 37 -5.40 -8.29 -7.91
CA TYR A 37 -6.54 -8.95 -7.31
C TYR A 37 -7.65 -9.25 -8.34
N PHE A 38 -8.05 -8.26 -9.13
CA PHE A 38 -9.05 -8.44 -10.18
C PHE A 38 -8.55 -9.35 -11.28
N THR A 39 -7.27 -9.27 -11.68
CA THR A 39 -6.69 -10.21 -12.66
C THR A 39 -6.82 -11.65 -12.16
N PHE A 40 -6.50 -11.89 -10.89
CA PHE A 40 -6.62 -13.21 -10.28
C PHE A 40 -8.07 -13.70 -10.21
N ILE A 41 -8.99 -12.88 -9.71
CA ILE A 41 -10.41 -13.23 -9.60
C ILE A 41 -11.06 -13.45 -10.97
N LEU A 42 -10.79 -12.58 -11.94
CA LEU A 42 -11.33 -12.74 -13.29
C LEU A 42 -10.78 -14.02 -13.94
N THR A 43 -9.52 -14.38 -13.69
CA THR A 43 -8.95 -15.65 -14.16
C THR A 43 -9.68 -16.84 -13.55
N ILE A 44 -9.97 -16.82 -12.24
CA ILE A 44 -10.77 -17.86 -11.57
C ILE A 44 -12.18 -17.94 -12.17
N ALA A 45 -12.82 -16.81 -12.40
CA ALA A 45 -14.21 -16.75 -12.86
C ALA A 45 -14.38 -17.20 -14.31
N PHE A 46 -13.51 -16.76 -15.21
CA PHE A 46 -13.66 -17.00 -16.66
C PHE A 46 -12.81 -18.15 -17.20
N LYS A 47 -11.69 -18.48 -16.55
CA LYS A 47 -10.75 -19.53 -16.99
C LYS A 47 -10.23 -20.40 -15.84
N PRO A 48 -11.12 -21.03 -15.05
CA PRO A 48 -10.72 -21.85 -13.90
C PRO A 48 -9.85 -23.05 -14.32
N SER A 49 -10.00 -23.56 -15.54
CA SER A 49 -9.21 -24.67 -16.08
C SER A 49 -7.72 -24.35 -16.21
N LEU A 50 -7.32 -23.08 -16.33
CA LEU A 50 -5.90 -22.69 -16.32
C LEU A 50 -5.27 -22.92 -14.93
N LEU A 51 -6.02 -22.65 -13.88
CA LEU A 51 -5.55 -22.77 -12.50
C LEU A 51 -5.68 -24.19 -11.97
N ALA A 52 -6.60 -24.99 -12.54
CA ALA A 52 -6.83 -26.39 -12.16
C ALA A 52 -5.82 -27.38 -12.76
N GLN A 53 -5.04 -26.96 -13.78
CA GLN A 53 -3.98 -27.80 -14.35
C GLN A 53 -2.94 -28.16 -13.29
N THR A 54 -2.52 -29.42 -13.26
CA THR A 54 -1.44 -29.86 -12.39
C THR A 54 -0.08 -29.44 -12.95
N ILE A 55 0.87 -29.14 -12.07
CA ILE A 55 2.22 -28.70 -12.47
C ILE A 55 3.01 -29.83 -13.16
N SER A 56 2.66 -31.07 -12.86
CA SER A 56 3.25 -32.27 -13.45
C SER A 56 2.22 -33.40 -13.48
N ALA A 57 2.38 -34.36 -14.40
CA ALA A 57 1.53 -35.53 -14.53
C ALA A 57 1.44 -36.39 -13.25
N THR A 58 2.46 -36.32 -12.38
CA THR A 58 2.52 -37.03 -11.09
C THR A 58 2.20 -36.16 -9.89
N SER A 59 1.95 -34.86 -10.07
CA SER A 59 1.73 -33.92 -8.96
C SER A 59 0.24 -33.66 -8.74
N VAL A 60 -0.17 -33.63 -7.47
CA VAL A 60 -1.50 -33.16 -7.05
C VAL A 60 -1.58 -31.63 -6.94
N ILE A 61 -0.44 -30.94 -7.04
CA ILE A 61 -0.39 -29.48 -6.91
C ILE A 61 -0.82 -28.85 -8.23
N THR A 62 -1.87 -28.04 -8.16
CA THR A 62 -2.37 -27.26 -9.29
C THR A 62 -1.57 -25.98 -9.48
N ILE A 63 -1.49 -25.48 -10.71
CA ILE A 63 -0.84 -24.21 -11.07
C ILE A 63 -1.43 -23.03 -10.28
N GLY A 64 -2.70 -23.12 -9.91
CA GLY A 64 -3.35 -22.14 -9.05
C GLY A 64 -2.70 -21.96 -7.68
N ILE A 65 -2.10 -23.01 -7.10
CA ILE A 65 -1.48 -22.94 -5.76
C ILE A 65 -0.24 -22.03 -5.79
N PRO A 66 0.79 -22.26 -6.63
CA PRO A 66 1.92 -21.33 -6.75
C PRO A 66 1.51 -19.90 -7.10
N ILE A 67 0.53 -19.73 -8.01
CA ILE A 67 0.02 -18.41 -8.38
C ILE A 67 -0.60 -17.70 -7.17
N GLY A 68 -1.43 -18.40 -6.40
CA GLY A 68 -2.03 -17.86 -5.18
C GLY A 68 -0.98 -17.45 -4.14
N ILE A 69 0.03 -18.30 -3.91
CA ILE A 69 1.17 -17.99 -3.03
C ILE A 69 1.90 -16.74 -3.53
N PHE A 70 2.16 -16.65 -4.83
CA PHE A 70 2.81 -15.49 -5.44
C PHE A 70 2.02 -14.19 -5.22
N VAL A 71 0.70 -14.22 -5.37
CA VAL A 71 -0.18 -13.07 -5.08
C VAL A 71 -0.08 -12.65 -3.61
N ILE A 72 -0.08 -13.62 -2.68
CA ILE A 72 0.09 -13.36 -1.23
C ILE A 72 1.44 -12.69 -0.96
N LEU A 73 2.53 -13.21 -1.53
CA LEU A 73 3.86 -12.63 -1.38
C LEU A 73 3.91 -11.19 -1.91
N ILE A 74 3.30 -10.91 -3.06
CA ILE A 74 3.21 -9.53 -3.58
C ILE A 74 2.42 -8.63 -2.62
N ALA A 75 1.32 -9.10 -2.04
CA ALA A 75 0.56 -8.32 -1.07
C ALA A 75 1.40 -7.93 0.15
N PHE A 76 2.22 -8.86 0.67
CA PHE A 76 3.18 -8.57 1.74
C PHE A 76 4.24 -7.57 1.30
N VAL A 77 4.78 -7.70 0.09
CA VAL A 77 5.78 -6.77 -0.45
C VAL A 77 5.20 -5.36 -0.60
N LEU A 78 3.99 -5.23 -1.17
CA LEU A 78 3.32 -3.93 -1.33
C LEU A 78 3.05 -3.29 0.04
N THR A 79 2.60 -4.08 1.01
CA THR A 79 2.41 -3.63 2.39
C THR A 79 3.72 -3.16 3.01
N GLY A 80 4.80 -3.93 2.86
CA GLY A 80 6.13 -3.59 3.36
C GLY A 80 6.72 -2.33 2.71
N LEU A 81 6.54 -2.16 1.39
CA LEU A 81 6.95 -0.95 0.67
C LEU A 81 6.17 0.27 1.17
N TYR A 82 4.86 0.12 1.38
CA TYR A 82 4.04 1.15 1.98
C TYR A 82 4.53 1.54 3.37
N THR A 83 4.69 0.56 4.28
CA THR A 83 5.08 0.82 5.67
C THR A 83 6.50 1.38 5.78
N ARG A 84 7.45 0.90 4.97
CA ARG A 84 8.82 1.45 4.96
C ARG A 84 8.82 2.91 4.53
N ARG A 85 8.08 3.25 3.48
CA ARG A 85 7.98 4.63 3.01
C ARG A 85 7.19 5.49 4.00
N ALA A 86 6.14 4.93 4.61
CA ALA A 86 5.36 5.57 5.66
C ALA A 86 6.24 5.92 6.88
N ASN A 87 7.10 5.00 7.32
CA ASN A 87 7.93 5.18 8.50
C ASN A 87 9.17 6.08 8.29
N SER A 88 9.59 6.35 7.06
CA SER A 88 10.75 7.22 6.81
C SER A 88 10.31 8.65 6.45
N GLU A 89 9.47 8.80 5.43
CA GLU A 89 9.13 10.11 4.87
C GLU A 89 8.17 10.89 5.78
N PHE A 90 7.26 10.21 6.49
CA PHE A 90 6.27 10.86 7.35
C PHE A 90 6.76 11.14 8.76
N ASP A 91 7.68 10.32 9.27
CA ASP A 91 8.25 10.51 10.61
C ASP A 91 9.20 11.72 10.63
N ASP A 92 10.00 11.90 9.58
CA ASP A 92 10.89 13.06 9.44
C ASP A 92 10.10 14.37 9.33
N LEU A 93 9.03 14.38 8.51
CA LEU A 93 8.17 15.55 8.40
C LEU A 93 7.36 15.81 9.68
N SER A 94 6.88 14.76 10.36
CA SER A 94 6.16 14.90 11.64
C SER A 94 7.08 15.44 12.73
N LYS A 95 8.35 15.00 12.78
CA LYS A 95 9.39 15.56 13.65
C LYS A 95 9.66 17.03 13.33
N LYS A 96 9.77 17.39 12.05
CA LYS A 96 10.04 18.77 11.62
C LYS A 96 8.91 19.73 12.04
N ILE A 97 7.66 19.31 11.86
CA ILE A 97 6.49 20.08 12.31
C ILE A 97 6.47 20.20 13.84
N LYS A 98 6.68 19.10 14.57
CA LYS A 98 6.75 19.11 16.04
C LYS A 98 7.82 20.07 16.56
N ASN A 99 9.01 20.06 15.97
CA ASN A 99 10.11 20.93 16.40
C ASN A 99 9.85 22.41 16.09
N SER A 100 9.27 22.74 14.92
CA SER A 100 8.88 24.11 14.57
C SER A 100 7.81 24.73 15.51
N LEU A 101 7.04 23.88 16.18
CA LEU A 101 6.03 24.29 17.16
C LEU A 101 6.60 24.41 18.58
N VAL A 102 7.76 23.80 18.86
CA VAL A 102 8.45 23.87 20.16
C VAL A 102 9.40 25.05 20.23
N GLU A 103 10.08 25.42 19.14
CA GLU A 103 10.98 26.59 19.09
C GLU A 103 10.25 27.94 19.18
N LYS A 104 8.93 27.97 19.01
CA LYS A 104 8.13 29.20 19.10
C LYS A 104 7.66 29.53 20.53
N LYS A 105 8.27 28.91 21.54
CA LYS A 105 8.01 29.13 22.97
C LYS A 105 9.21 29.78 23.63
#